data_AF-A0A1Y5TR03-F1
#
_entry.id   AF-A0A1Y5TR03-F1
#
_cell.length_a   1.000
_cell.length_b   1.000
_cell.length_c   1.000
_cell.angle_alpha   90.00
_cell.angle_beta   90.00
_cell.angle_gamma   90.00
#
_symmetry.space_group_name_H-M   'P 1'
#
loop_
_entity.id
_entity.type
_entity.pdbx_description
1 polymer ?
#
loop_
_entity_poly.entity_id
_entity_poly.type
_entity_poly.pdbx_seq_one_letter_code
_entity_poly.pdbx_strand_id
1 'polypeptide(L)'
;MSDFSQYEARINAALERIGSGLDTALEAARAPQGGISTEAMEEEMGRLRETLEAERAEKAQLVSRVKAIKDRQELHVTTLEKEVENLRKQLMSQDISAQRLKAVNDQLRANSAELRAACETGVVDAHLINKSMLGELDGLRASRDADSSEIEAILAELRPFVSDAAPTLPPQTLTAQTLTAQPLPDQTLPVQTPPEEDTDA
;
A
#
# COMPACT_ATOMS: atom_id res chain seq x y z
N MET A 1 -4.94 -54.85 90.90
CA MET A 1 -6.35 -55.15 90.54
C MET A 1 -7.09 -53.91 90.01
N SER A 2 -6.74 -52.68 90.42
CA SER A 2 -7.31 -51.42 89.90
C SER A 2 -7.02 -51.13 88.43
N ASP A 3 -5.80 -51.45 87.96
CA ASP A 3 -5.37 -51.06 86.62
C ASP A 3 -6.12 -51.85 85.54
N PHE A 4 -6.40 -53.12 85.80
CA PHE A 4 -7.19 -53.97 84.91
C PHE A 4 -8.62 -53.44 84.74
N SER A 5 -9.30 -53.08 85.83
CA SER A 5 -10.63 -52.46 85.77
C SER A 5 -10.63 -51.10 85.05
N GLN A 6 -9.53 -50.34 85.13
CA GLN A 6 -9.39 -49.08 84.42
C GLN A 6 -9.17 -49.30 82.90
N TYR A 7 -8.42 -50.33 82.52
CA TYR A 7 -8.29 -50.74 81.12
C TYR A 7 -9.60 -51.27 80.56
N GLU A 8 -10.35 -52.09 81.30
CA GLU A 8 -11.68 -52.57 80.88
C GLU A 8 -12.67 -51.42 80.68
N ALA A 9 -12.74 -50.46 81.61
CA ALA A 9 -13.59 -49.29 81.46
C ALA A 9 -13.23 -48.44 80.23
N ARG A 10 -11.93 -48.27 79.95
CA ARG A 10 -11.46 -47.55 78.75
C ARG A 10 -11.72 -48.31 77.46
N ILE A 11 -11.59 -49.64 77.48
CA ILE A 11 -11.89 -50.49 76.32
C ILE A 11 -13.39 -50.44 76.02
N ASN A 12 -14.26 -50.57 77.03
CA ASN A 12 -15.70 -50.49 76.84
C ASN A 12 -16.14 -49.11 76.31
N ALA A 13 -15.58 -48.02 76.85
CA ALA A 13 -15.83 -46.68 76.32
C ALA A 13 -15.32 -46.49 74.88
N ALA A 14 -14.18 -47.09 74.53
CA ALA A 14 -13.68 -47.09 73.16
C ALA A 14 -14.56 -47.92 72.21
N LEU A 15 -15.06 -49.07 72.66
CA LEU A 15 -15.96 -49.93 71.90
C LEU A 15 -17.34 -49.28 71.67
N GLU A 16 -17.91 -48.61 72.67
CA GLU A 16 -19.15 -47.83 72.50
C GLU A 16 -18.96 -46.66 71.53
N ARG A 17 -17.80 -45.99 71.59
CA ARG A 17 -17.46 -44.91 70.64
C ARG A 17 -17.26 -45.43 69.22
N ILE A 18 -16.68 -46.62 69.06
CA ILE A 18 -16.55 -47.29 67.77
C ILE A 18 -17.92 -47.75 67.28
N GLY A 19 -18.76 -48.30 68.15
CA GLY A 19 -20.13 -48.73 67.84
C GLY A 19 -21.00 -47.57 67.35
N SER A 20 -21.05 -46.48 68.11
CA SER A 20 -21.75 -45.24 67.69
C SER A 20 -21.12 -44.59 66.46
N GLY A 21 -19.80 -44.67 66.29
CA GLY A 21 -19.11 -44.24 65.08
C GLY A 21 -19.44 -45.08 63.85
N LEU A 22 -19.62 -46.40 64.04
CA LEU A 22 -20.07 -47.32 63.00
C LEU A 22 -21.53 -47.11 62.66
N ASP A 23 -22.40 -46.95 63.65
CA ASP A 23 -23.82 -46.69 63.43
C ASP A 23 -24.02 -45.37 62.70
N THR A 24 -23.30 -44.30 63.08
CA THR A 24 -23.34 -43.01 62.36
C THR A 24 -22.75 -43.11 60.95
N ALA A 25 -21.68 -43.87 60.74
CA ALA A 25 -21.14 -44.12 59.41
C ALA A 25 -22.08 -44.97 58.54
N LEU A 26 -22.78 -45.94 59.14
CA LEU A 26 -23.76 -46.78 58.49
C LEU A 26 -25.01 -45.96 58.14
N GLU A 27 -25.49 -45.09 59.03
CA GLU A 27 -26.58 -44.15 58.79
C GLU A 27 -26.23 -43.16 57.67
N ALA A 28 -24.98 -42.67 57.64
CA ALA A 28 -24.46 -41.82 56.57
C ALA A 28 -24.31 -42.57 55.23
N ALA A 29 -24.00 -43.87 55.27
CA ALA A 29 -23.95 -44.73 54.09
C ALA A 29 -25.35 -45.12 53.58
N ARG A 30 -26.35 -45.17 54.48
CA ARG A 30 -27.76 -45.50 54.18
C ARG A 30 -28.62 -44.29 53.84
N ALA A 31 -28.18 -43.08 54.22
CA ALA A 31 -28.73 -41.86 53.70
C ALA A 31 -28.67 -41.95 52.16
N PRO A 32 -29.75 -41.63 51.43
CA PRO A 32 -29.69 -41.58 49.99
C PRO A 32 -28.60 -40.56 49.66
N GLN A 33 -27.42 -41.02 49.23
CA GLN A 33 -26.48 -40.13 48.57
C GLN A 33 -27.30 -39.57 47.42
N GLY A 34 -27.51 -38.25 47.43
CA GLY A 34 -28.15 -37.54 46.34
C GLY A 34 -27.27 -37.65 45.10
N GLY A 35 -27.23 -38.84 44.53
CA GLY A 35 -26.66 -39.14 43.24
C GLY A 35 -27.63 -38.61 42.21
N ILE A 36 -27.11 -37.80 41.31
CA ILE A 36 -27.81 -37.46 40.07
C ILE A 36 -28.23 -38.80 39.45
N SER A 37 -29.52 -38.96 39.14
CA SER A 37 -29.96 -40.18 38.45
C SER A 37 -29.16 -40.33 37.16
N THR A 38 -28.90 -41.57 36.74
CA THR A 38 -28.15 -41.84 35.50
C THR A 38 -28.75 -41.09 34.30
N GLU A 39 -30.08 -40.98 34.28
CA GLU A 39 -30.85 -40.19 33.30
C GLU A 39 -30.56 -38.68 33.39
N ALA A 40 -30.51 -38.09 34.58
CA ALA A 40 -30.19 -36.67 34.75
C ALA A 40 -28.73 -36.36 34.38
N MET A 41 -27.81 -37.30 34.58
CA MET A 41 -26.41 -37.16 34.16
C MET A 41 -26.25 -37.28 32.63
N GLU A 42 -27.04 -38.14 31.98
CA GLU A 42 -27.10 -38.23 30.52
C GLU A 42 -27.68 -36.97 29.87
N GLU A 43 -28.74 -36.39 30.44
CA GLU A 43 -29.30 -35.11 30.00
C GLU A 43 -28.28 -33.96 30.14
N GLU A 44 -27.59 -33.87 31.26
CA GLU A 44 -26.55 -32.85 31.49
C GLU A 44 -25.37 -33.03 30.53
N MET A 45 -24.91 -34.26 30.28
CA MET A 45 -23.90 -34.54 29.26
C MET A 45 -24.36 -34.16 27.85
N GLY A 46 -25.64 -34.37 27.53
CA GLY A 46 -26.23 -33.93 26.26
C GLY A 46 -26.15 -32.41 26.08
N ARG A 47 -26.58 -31.66 27.10
CA ARG A 47 -26.51 -30.18 27.09
C ARG A 47 -25.07 -29.67 26.99
N LEU A 48 -24.15 -30.23 27.78
CA LEU A 48 -22.75 -29.83 27.75
C LEU A 48 -22.08 -30.09 26.40
N ARG A 49 -22.45 -31.20 25.72
CA ARG A 49 -21.98 -31.49 24.36
C ARG A 49 -22.53 -30.48 23.36
N GLU A 50 -23.81 -30.14 23.45
CA GLU A 50 -24.43 -29.15 22.57
C GLU A 50 -23.79 -27.76 22.74
N THR A 51 -23.58 -27.30 23.97
CA THR A 51 -22.91 -26.02 24.23
C THR A 51 -21.48 -26.01 23.71
N LEU A 52 -20.75 -27.11 23.89
CA LEU A 52 -19.37 -27.24 23.44
C LEU A 52 -19.26 -27.27 21.91
N GLU A 53 -20.21 -27.90 21.21
CA GLU A 53 -20.28 -27.83 19.74
C GLU A 53 -20.67 -26.42 19.25
N ALA A 54 -21.58 -25.72 19.94
CA ALA A 54 -21.91 -24.33 19.63
C ALA A 54 -20.70 -23.39 19.82
N GLU A 55 -19.97 -23.52 20.93
CA GLU A 55 -18.74 -22.75 21.18
C GLU A 55 -17.64 -23.07 20.15
N ARG A 56 -17.50 -24.34 19.74
CA ARG A 56 -16.56 -24.73 18.68
C ARG A 56 -16.92 -24.09 17.34
N ALA A 57 -18.21 -24.04 17.00
CA ALA A 57 -18.68 -23.39 15.77
C ALA A 57 -18.40 -21.88 15.79
N GLU A 58 -18.70 -21.20 16.90
CA GLU A 58 -18.39 -19.77 17.07
C GLU A 58 -16.89 -19.51 17.00
N LYS A 59 -16.08 -20.32 17.67
CA LYS A 59 -14.62 -20.23 17.61
C LYS A 59 -14.10 -20.42 16.19
N ALA A 60 -14.62 -21.37 15.42
CA ALA A 60 -14.23 -21.56 14.03
C ALA A 60 -14.54 -20.32 13.17
N GLN A 61 -15.70 -19.68 13.39
CA GLN A 61 -16.08 -18.43 12.72
C GLN A 61 -15.17 -17.26 13.13
N LEU A 62 -14.84 -17.13 14.41
CA LEU A 62 -13.93 -16.08 14.88
C LEU A 62 -12.51 -16.27 14.33
N VAL A 63 -12.01 -17.51 14.30
CA VAL A 63 -10.70 -17.83 13.73
C VAL A 63 -10.66 -17.51 12.23
N SER A 64 -11.70 -17.85 11.47
CA SER A 64 -11.76 -17.52 10.05
C SER A 64 -11.82 -16.01 9.81
N ARG A 65 -12.59 -15.28 10.63
CA ARG A 65 -12.66 -13.81 10.58
C ARG A 65 -11.32 -13.15 10.93
N VAL A 66 -10.66 -13.61 12.00
CA VAL A 66 -9.34 -13.10 12.39
C VAL A 66 -8.32 -13.35 11.30
N LYS A 67 -8.34 -14.54 10.68
CA LYS A 67 -7.47 -14.86 9.55
C LYS A 67 -7.72 -13.90 8.37
N ALA A 68 -8.98 -13.72 7.96
CA ALA A 68 -9.31 -12.81 6.87
C ALA A 68 -8.91 -11.34 7.15
N ILE A 69 -9.01 -10.90 8.41
CA ILE A 69 -8.55 -9.57 8.82
C ILE A 69 -7.02 -9.48 8.73
N LYS A 70 -6.29 -10.50 9.22
CA LYS A 70 -4.84 -10.55 9.15
C LYS A 70 -4.35 -10.53 7.70
N ASP A 71 -4.91 -11.38 6.85
CA ASP A 71 -4.55 -11.45 5.43
C ASP A 71 -4.76 -10.08 4.75
N ARG A 72 -5.88 -9.39 5.06
CA ARG A 72 -6.13 -8.03 4.57
C ARG A 72 -5.11 -7.02 5.12
N GLN A 73 -4.79 -7.09 6.41
CA GLN A 73 -3.82 -6.19 7.04
C GLN A 73 -2.41 -6.38 6.46
N GLU A 74 -1.99 -7.63 6.23
CA GLU A 74 -0.71 -7.94 5.59
C GLU A 74 -0.66 -7.39 4.16
N LEU A 75 -1.74 -7.53 3.38
CA LEU A 75 -1.84 -6.91 2.06
C LEU A 75 -1.77 -5.37 2.13
N HIS A 76 -2.45 -4.75 3.09
CA HIS A 76 -2.41 -3.30 3.27
C HIS A 76 -1.02 -2.81 3.68
N VAL A 77 -0.36 -3.49 4.63
CA VAL A 77 1.00 -3.17 5.07
C VAL A 77 1.97 -3.29 3.91
N THR A 78 1.95 -4.39 3.16
CA THR A 78 2.84 -4.57 2.00
C THR A 78 2.59 -3.56 0.88
N THR A 79 1.36 -3.06 0.74
CA THR A 79 1.02 -2.00 -0.22
C THR A 79 1.58 -0.66 0.25
N LEU A 80 1.34 -0.28 1.51
CA LEU A 80 1.88 0.95 2.12
C LEU A 80 3.42 0.96 2.14
N GLU A 81 4.07 -0.17 2.41
CA GLU A 81 5.52 -0.30 2.36
C GLU A 81 6.07 0.00 0.95
N LYS A 82 5.40 -0.50 -0.10
CA LYS A 82 5.76 -0.20 -1.50
C LYS A 82 5.54 1.27 -1.84
N GLU A 83 4.43 1.87 -1.38
CA GLU A 83 4.15 3.29 -1.59
C GLU A 83 5.20 4.17 -0.91
N VAL A 84 5.56 3.88 0.34
CA VAL A 84 6.61 4.60 1.07
C VAL A 84 7.96 4.50 0.36
N GLU A 85 8.31 3.31 -0.14
CA GLU A 85 9.55 3.12 -0.89
C GLU A 85 9.55 3.91 -2.21
N ASN A 86 8.42 3.97 -2.92
CA ASN A 86 8.28 4.77 -4.13
C ASN A 86 8.39 6.27 -3.83
N LEU A 87 7.72 6.76 -2.78
CA LEU A 87 7.81 8.16 -2.35
C LEU A 87 9.23 8.55 -1.94
N ARG A 88 9.96 7.66 -1.26
CA ARG A 88 11.38 7.89 -0.90
C ARG A 88 12.25 8.06 -2.15
N LYS A 89 12.04 7.23 -3.18
CA LYS A 89 12.76 7.35 -4.46
C LYS A 89 12.47 8.66 -5.17
N GLN A 90 11.19 9.06 -5.20
CA GLN A 90 10.78 10.34 -5.79
C GLN A 90 11.37 11.54 -5.06
N LEU A 91 11.38 11.53 -3.72
CA LEU A 91 12.02 12.58 -2.93
C LEU A 91 13.52 12.66 -3.21
N MET A 92 14.21 11.52 -3.32
CA MET A 92 15.64 11.51 -3.65
C MET A 92 15.92 12.06 -5.05
N SER A 93 15.11 11.71 -6.06
CA SER A 93 15.28 12.24 -7.42
C SER A 93 14.98 13.74 -7.51
N GLN A 94 13.98 14.22 -6.77
CA GLN A 94 13.65 15.64 -6.67
C GLN A 94 14.77 16.43 -5.97
N ASP A 95 15.35 15.91 -4.89
CA ASP A 95 16.47 16.55 -4.19
C ASP A 95 17.70 16.69 -5.11
N ILE A 96 18.04 15.64 -5.85
CA ILE A 96 19.14 15.68 -6.85
C ILE A 96 18.86 16.76 -7.91
N SER A 97 17.63 16.83 -8.42
CA SER A 97 17.24 17.80 -9.44
C SER A 97 17.29 19.23 -8.90
N ALA A 98 16.81 19.46 -7.67
CA ALA A 98 16.84 20.75 -7.00
C ALA A 98 18.28 21.22 -6.73
N GLN A 99 19.16 20.32 -6.28
CA GLN A 99 20.58 20.61 -6.07
C GLN A 99 21.28 20.98 -7.39
N ARG A 100 20.99 20.25 -8.48
CA ARG A 100 21.52 20.56 -9.81
C ARG A 100 21.05 21.94 -10.30
N LEU A 101 19.77 22.26 -10.17
CA LEU A 101 19.23 23.57 -10.53
C LEU A 101 19.87 24.69 -9.72
N LYS A 102 20.05 24.49 -8.41
CA LYS A 102 20.74 25.46 -7.53
C LYS A 102 22.16 25.71 -7.99
N ALA A 103 22.94 24.64 -8.24
CA ALA A 103 24.33 24.75 -8.69
C ALA A 103 24.44 25.52 -10.01
N VAL A 104 23.57 25.23 -10.98
CA VAL A 104 23.56 25.94 -12.27
C VAL A 104 23.12 27.39 -12.12
N ASN A 105 22.16 27.69 -11.23
CA ASN A 105 21.75 29.08 -10.96
C ASN A 105 22.88 29.88 -10.32
N ASP A 106 23.61 29.29 -9.36
CA ASP A 106 24.76 29.92 -8.72
C ASP A 106 25.87 30.21 -9.75
N GLN A 107 26.14 29.26 -10.66
CA GLN A 107 27.08 29.44 -11.77
C GLN A 107 26.65 30.55 -12.73
N LEU A 108 25.36 30.62 -13.08
CA LEU A 108 24.80 31.67 -13.92
C LEU A 108 24.93 33.06 -13.30
N ARG A 109 24.69 33.17 -11.99
CA ARG A 109 24.88 34.42 -11.25
C ARG A 109 26.33 34.85 -11.24
N ALA A 110 27.27 33.91 -11.03
CA ALA A 110 28.69 34.17 -11.09
C ALA A 110 29.13 34.65 -12.48
N ASN A 111 28.73 33.94 -13.54
CA ASN A 111 29.01 34.34 -14.94
C ASN A 111 28.43 35.72 -15.27
N SER A 112 27.20 36.00 -14.81
CA SER A 112 26.56 37.30 -15.00
C SER A 112 27.30 38.44 -14.27
N ALA A 113 27.85 38.17 -13.09
CA ALA A 113 28.65 39.14 -12.35
C ALA A 113 29.99 39.41 -13.04
N GLU A 114 30.68 38.35 -13.49
CA GLU A 114 31.93 38.47 -14.27
C GLU A 114 31.71 39.28 -15.55
N LEU A 115 30.63 39.00 -16.29
CA LEU A 115 30.29 39.76 -17.51
C LEU A 115 30.04 41.25 -17.22
N ARG A 116 29.33 41.58 -16.14
CA ARG A 116 29.09 42.99 -15.79
C ARG A 116 30.40 43.71 -15.44
N ALA A 117 31.27 43.08 -14.66
CA ALA A 117 32.58 43.64 -14.33
C ALA A 117 33.47 43.82 -15.58
N ALA A 118 33.43 42.86 -16.51
CA ALA A 118 34.12 42.94 -17.80
C ALA A 118 33.58 44.09 -18.68
N CYS A 119 32.26 44.29 -18.71
CA CYS A 119 31.62 45.40 -19.40
C CYS A 119 31.98 46.76 -18.79
N GLU A 120 32.01 46.88 -17.45
CA GLU A 120 32.37 48.12 -16.74
C GLU A 120 33.83 48.52 -16.99
N THR A 121 34.73 47.54 -17.11
CA THR A 121 36.15 47.77 -17.42
C THR A 121 36.43 47.94 -18.91
N GLY A 122 35.41 47.75 -19.77
CA GLY A 122 35.51 47.82 -21.23
C GLY A 122 36.26 46.65 -21.87
N VAL A 123 36.61 45.62 -21.09
CA VAL A 123 37.32 44.42 -21.56
C VAL A 123 36.35 43.26 -21.60
N VAL A 124 35.57 43.16 -22.69
CA VAL A 124 34.70 42.00 -22.92
C VAL A 124 35.45 40.98 -23.78
N ASP A 125 35.86 39.87 -23.17
CA ASP A 125 36.50 38.75 -23.86
C ASP A 125 35.43 37.79 -24.44
N ALA A 126 35.65 37.34 -25.68
CA ALA A 126 34.84 36.32 -26.34
C ALA A 126 34.77 35.01 -25.54
N HIS A 127 35.83 34.64 -24.82
CA HIS A 127 35.81 33.45 -23.95
C HIS A 127 34.80 33.58 -22.80
N LEU A 128 34.64 34.78 -22.23
CA LEU A 128 33.70 35.02 -21.14
C LEU A 128 32.24 34.95 -21.63
N ILE A 129 31.97 35.48 -22.83
CA ILE A 129 30.66 35.37 -23.48
C ILE A 129 30.33 33.90 -23.74
N ASN A 130 31.27 33.13 -24.31
CA ASN A 130 31.07 31.70 -24.56
C ASN A 130 30.81 30.91 -23.26
N LYS A 131 31.55 31.22 -22.19
CA LYS A 131 31.33 30.64 -20.85
C LYS A 131 29.94 30.94 -20.31
N SER A 132 29.45 32.17 -20.49
CA SER A 132 28.10 32.56 -20.08
C SER A 132 27.02 31.84 -20.89
N MET A 133 27.15 31.80 -22.22
CA MET A 133 26.20 31.10 -23.09
C MET A 133 26.13 29.60 -22.79
N LEU A 134 27.27 28.96 -22.51
CA LEU A 134 27.31 27.57 -22.07
C LEU A 134 26.56 27.38 -20.73
N GLY A 135 26.77 28.28 -19.77
CA GLY A 135 26.05 28.26 -18.50
C GLY A 135 24.53 28.43 -18.67
N GLU A 136 24.08 29.29 -19.59
CA GLU A 136 22.65 29.47 -19.89
C GLU A 136 22.05 28.22 -20.51
N LEU A 137 22.77 27.59 -21.43
CA LEU A 137 22.34 26.37 -22.07
C LEU A 137 22.28 25.19 -21.08
N ASP A 138 23.24 25.09 -20.16
CA ASP A 138 23.21 24.13 -19.06
C ASP A 138 22.06 24.40 -18.09
N GLY A 139 21.70 25.68 -17.86
CA GLY A 139 20.53 26.08 -17.08
C GLY A 139 19.21 25.65 -17.72
N LEU A 140 19.05 25.92 -19.01
CA LEU A 140 17.88 25.48 -19.77
C LEU A 140 17.74 23.96 -19.80
N ARG A 141 18.86 23.24 -19.97
CA ARG A 141 18.87 21.78 -19.89
C ARG A 141 18.48 21.27 -18.52
N ALA A 142 19.04 21.82 -17.45
CA ALA A 142 18.70 21.43 -16.08
C ALA A 142 17.22 21.69 -15.76
N SER A 143 16.67 22.82 -16.21
CA SER A 143 15.23 23.13 -16.07
C SER A 143 14.38 22.11 -16.81
N ARG A 144 14.69 21.84 -18.09
CA ARG A 144 13.95 20.88 -18.89
C ARG A 144 14.01 19.47 -18.31
N ASP A 145 15.18 19.04 -17.83
CA ASP A 145 15.35 17.73 -17.19
C ASP A 145 14.46 17.63 -15.94
N ALA A 146 14.44 18.66 -15.09
CA ALA A 146 13.58 18.72 -13.91
C ALA A 146 12.09 18.67 -14.28
N ASP A 147 11.65 19.49 -15.25
CA ASP A 147 10.26 19.50 -15.72
C ASP A 147 9.85 18.13 -16.29
N SER A 148 10.73 17.49 -17.07
CA SER A 148 10.46 16.18 -17.64
C SER A 148 10.35 15.09 -16.58
N SER A 149 11.17 15.15 -15.53
CA SER A 149 11.10 14.24 -14.39
C SER A 149 9.82 14.44 -13.57
N GLU A 150 9.36 15.69 -13.42
CA GLU A 150 8.11 15.99 -12.73
C GLU A 150 6.91 15.47 -13.53
N ILE A 151 6.90 15.71 -14.85
CA ILE A 151 5.86 15.20 -15.75
C ILE A 151 5.81 13.67 -15.71
N GLU A 152 6.96 12.98 -15.77
CA GLU A 152 7.01 11.52 -15.68
C GLU A 152 6.46 11.01 -14.34
N ALA A 153 6.77 11.69 -13.22
CA ALA A 153 6.23 11.35 -11.91
C ALA A 153 4.69 11.53 -11.85
N ILE A 154 4.17 12.65 -12.35
CA ILE A 154 2.73 12.90 -12.44
C ILE A 154 2.05 11.85 -13.32
N LEU A 155 2.62 11.54 -14.49
CA LEU A 155 2.07 10.51 -15.38
C LEU A 155 2.07 9.12 -14.72
N ALA A 156 3.09 8.79 -13.93
CA ALA A 156 3.14 7.54 -13.18
C ALA A 156 2.02 7.46 -12.13
N GLU A 157 1.71 8.57 -11.46
CA GLU A 157 0.61 8.66 -10.47
C GLU A 157 -0.77 8.63 -11.12
N LEU A 158 -0.95 9.26 -12.29
CA LEU A 158 -2.23 9.28 -13.01
C LEU A 158 -2.53 7.97 -13.75
N ARG A 159 -1.50 7.20 -14.14
CA ARG A 159 -1.63 5.93 -14.88
C ARG A 159 -2.64 4.93 -14.30
N PRO A 160 -2.67 4.64 -13.00
CA PRO A 160 -3.68 3.72 -12.44
C PRO A 160 -5.11 4.22 -12.67
N PHE A 161 -5.38 5.53 -12.55
CA PHE A 161 -6.72 6.10 -12.73
C PHE A 161 -7.18 6.10 -14.19
N VAL A 162 -6.26 6.27 -15.14
CA VAL A 162 -6.57 6.19 -16.58
C VAL A 162 -6.78 4.75 -17.04
N SER A 163 -6.05 3.80 -16.45
CA SER A 163 -6.13 2.38 -16.81
C SER A 163 -7.42 1.73 -16.29
N ASP A 164 -7.92 2.14 -15.13
CA ASP A 164 -9.24 1.73 -14.61
C ASP A 164 -10.41 2.42 -15.35
N ALA A 165 -10.18 3.61 -15.92
CA ALA A 165 -11.19 4.37 -16.66
C ALA A 165 -11.31 3.97 -18.13
N ALA A 166 -10.42 3.11 -18.65
CA ALA A 166 -10.53 2.58 -20.01
C ALA A 166 -11.40 1.32 -20.00
N PRO A 167 -12.71 1.38 -20.33
CA PRO A 167 -13.34 0.21 -20.92
C PRO A 167 -12.48 -0.11 -22.14
N THR A 168 -12.13 -1.37 -22.29
CA THR A 168 -11.47 -1.94 -23.47
C THR A 168 -12.22 -1.52 -24.72
N LEU A 169 -11.85 -0.37 -25.27
CA LEU A 169 -12.27 0.05 -26.60
C LEU A 169 -11.67 -1.00 -27.53
N PRO A 170 -12.49 -1.73 -28.32
CA PRO A 170 -11.97 -2.68 -29.27
C PRO A 170 -10.97 -1.97 -30.17
N PRO A 171 -9.90 -2.65 -30.63
CA PRO A 171 -8.94 -2.02 -31.52
C PRO A 171 -9.70 -1.47 -32.72
N GLN A 172 -9.80 -0.14 -32.80
CA GLN A 172 -10.24 0.51 -34.02
C GLN A 172 -9.15 0.20 -35.04
N THR A 173 -9.42 -0.80 -35.85
CA THR A 173 -8.70 -1.04 -37.07
C THR A 173 -8.88 0.21 -37.92
N LEU A 174 -7.91 1.12 -37.81
CA LEU A 174 -7.64 2.13 -38.81
C LEU A 174 -7.31 1.36 -40.09
N THR A 175 -8.34 0.92 -40.81
CA THR A 175 -8.22 0.58 -42.23
C THR A 175 -7.64 1.82 -42.88
N ALA A 176 -6.35 1.77 -43.19
CA ALA A 176 -5.70 2.69 -44.08
C ALA A 176 -6.49 2.65 -45.39
N GLN A 177 -7.41 3.61 -45.57
CA GLN A 177 -7.84 3.98 -46.90
C GLN A 177 -6.58 4.51 -47.56
N THR A 178 -5.95 3.66 -48.36
CA THR A 178 -4.97 4.04 -49.36
C THR A 178 -5.57 5.21 -50.13
N LEU A 179 -5.07 6.40 -49.83
CA LEU A 179 -5.29 7.61 -50.59
C LEU A 179 -4.58 7.40 -51.93
N THR A 180 -5.22 6.66 -52.84
CA THR A 180 -4.79 6.61 -54.24
C THR A 180 -5.00 8.01 -54.78
N ALA A 181 -3.91 8.76 -54.92
CA ALA A 181 -3.87 10.02 -55.62
C ALA A 181 -4.45 9.82 -57.02
N GLN A 182 -5.68 10.28 -57.21
CA GLN A 182 -6.29 10.38 -58.52
C GLN A 182 -5.52 11.49 -59.26
N PRO A 183 -4.92 11.23 -60.44
CA PRO A 183 -4.20 12.27 -61.16
C PRO A 183 -5.19 13.36 -61.58
N LEU A 184 -4.85 14.63 -61.31
CA LEU A 184 -5.63 15.77 -61.76
C LEU A 184 -5.77 15.74 -63.29
N PRO A 185 -6.94 16.07 -63.85
CA PRO A 185 -7.08 16.27 -65.28
C PRO A 185 -6.25 17.49 -65.71
N ASP A 186 -5.53 17.30 -66.81
CA ASP A 186 -4.64 18.26 -67.45
C ASP A 186 -5.42 19.54 -67.82
N GLN A 187 -5.26 20.60 -67.02
CA GLN A 187 -5.77 21.93 -67.35
C GLN A 187 -4.65 22.70 -68.05
N THR A 188 -4.59 22.56 -69.37
CA THR A 188 -3.85 23.49 -70.24
C THR A 188 -4.49 24.87 -70.14
N LEU A 189 -3.88 25.76 -69.34
CA LEU A 189 -4.21 27.19 -69.33
C LEU A 189 -3.73 27.82 -70.65
N PRO A 190 -4.53 28.66 -71.32
CA PRO A 190 -4.10 29.35 -72.52
C PRO A 190 -3.03 30.40 -72.18
N VAL A 191 -1.94 30.39 -72.95
CA VAL A 191 -0.88 31.41 -72.93
C VAL A 191 -1.49 32.76 -73.24
N GLN A 192 -1.50 33.68 -72.27
CA GLN A 192 -1.77 35.09 -72.54
C GLN A 192 -0.55 35.70 -73.21
N THR A 193 -0.69 36.07 -74.48
CA THR A 193 0.24 36.96 -75.18
C THR A 193 0.12 38.39 -74.61
N PRO A 194 1.23 39.10 -74.35
CA PRO A 194 1.18 40.49 -73.91
C PRO A 194 0.70 41.41 -75.06
N PRO A 195 0.06 42.55 -74.76
CA PRO A 195 -0.32 43.52 -75.78
C PRO A 195 0.91 44.25 -76.32
N GLU A 196 0.99 44.36 -77.66
CA GLU A 196 1.99 45.14 -78.37
C GLU A 196 1.80 46.64 -78.06
N GLU A 197 2.91 47.31 -77.74
CA GLU A 197 2.99 48.77 -77.69
C GLU A 197 2.86 49.33 -79.12
N ASP A 198 1.69 49.89 -79.45
CA ASP A 198 1.57 50.77 -80.61
C ASP A 198 2.29 52.09 -80.29
N THR A 199 3.48 52.20 -80.86
CA THR A 199 4.22 53.45 -81.06
C THR A 199 3.81 54.04 -82.41
N ASP A 200 3.52 55.34 -82.41
CA ASP A 200 3.61 56.33 -83.51
C ASP A 200 2.31 57.03 -83.93
N ALA A 201 2.14 58.27 -83.45
CA ALA A 201 2.17 59.50 -84.25
C ALA A 201 2.06 60.76 -83.35
#